data_AF-A0A067KW22-F1
#
_entry.id   AF-A0A067KW22-F1
#
_cell.length_a   1.000
_cell.length_b   1.000
_cell.length_c   1.000
_cell.angle_alpha   90.00
_cell.angle_beta   90.00
_cell.angle_gamma   90.00
#
_symmetry.space_group_name_H-M   'P 1'
#
loop_
_entity.id
_entity.type
_entity.pdbx_description
1 polymer ?
#
loop_
_entity_poly.entity_id
_entity_poly.type
_entity_poly.pdbx_seq_one_letter_code
_entity_poly.pdbx_strand_id
1 'polypeptide(L)'
;MPPGIPEFILISVHYYNLQSFLLSSGYFAGKRKAESEVLSKNPNSGVVLRPAFIYGKRRVDGFEIPLDLIGEPVERILRATQTFTKPLSSLPASYLILAPPVNVDDVALAVINAITDEDFLQ
;
A
#
# COMPACT_ATOMS: atom_id res chain seq x y z
N MET A 1 4.98 21.62 -25.49
CA MET A 1 4.78 20.48 -24.57
C MET A 1 4.00 21.00 -23.38
N PRO A 2 2.95 20.29 -22.89
CA PRO A 2 2.38 20.63 -21.59
C PRO A 2 3.50 20.56 -20.53
N PRO A 3 3.47 21.42 -19.50
CA PRO A 3 4.45 21.37 -18.43
C PRO A 3 4.47 19.95 -17.83
N GLY A 4 5.67 19.40 -17.65
CA GLY A 4 5.85 18.09 -17.01
C GLY A 4 5.29 18.12 -15.59
N ILE A 5 4.81 16.98 -15.10
CA ILE A 5 4.41 16.84 -13.70
C ILE A 5 5.68 16.97 -12.86
N PRO A 6 5.78 17.97 -11.95
CA PRO A 6 7.01 18.19 -11.19
C PRO A 6 7.28 17.05 -10.19
N GLU A 7 6.21 16.50 -9.62
CA GLU A 7 6.26 15.41 -8.65
C GLU A 7 4.95 14.62 -8.65
N PHE A 8 5.02 13.31 -8.40
CA PHE A 8 3.83 12.46 -8.30
C PHE A 8 3.86 11.61 -7.02
N ILE A 9 2.67 11.25 -6.54
CA ILE A 9 2.53 10.17 -5.56
C ILE A 9 1.64 9.08 -6.13
N LEU A 10 2.16 7.86 -6.12
CA LEU A 10 1.43 6.67 -6.54
C LEU A 10 1.17 5.76 -5.33
N ILE A 11 -0.10 5.58 -4.99
CA ILE A 11 -0.52 4.52 -4.06
C ILE A 11 -0.68 3.23 -4.87
N SER A 12 0.37 2.42 -4.89
CA SER A 12 0.40 1.11 -5.51
C SER A 12 -0.11 0.04 -4.51
N VAL A 13 0.23 -1.22 -4.76
CA VAL A 13 -0.18 -2.35 -3.93
C VAL A 13 1.05 -3.08 -3.42
N HIS A 14 0.98 -3.55 -2.18
CA HIS A 14 2.04 -4.38 -1.63
C HIS A 14 2.31 -5.61 -2.51
N TYR A 15 3.58 -6.02 -2.57
CA TYR A 15 3.97 -7.23 -3.28
C TYR A 15 3.58 -8.43 -2.44
N TYR A 16 2.33 -8.86 -2.55
CA TYR A 16 1.92 -10.06 -1.84
C TYR A 16 2.40 -11.34 -2.54
N ASN A 17 2.70 -12.37 -1.76
CA ASN A 17 2.86 -13.74 -2.24
C ASN A 17 1.49 -14.47 -2.19
N LEU A 18 0.51 -13.91 -2.90
CA LEU A 18 -0.82 -14.51 -3.05
C LEU A 18 -0.81 -15.56 -4.16
N GLN A 19 -1.83 -16.41 -4.16
CA GLN A 19 -2.08 -17.33 -5.27
C GLN A 19 -2.10 -16.57 -6.60
N SER A 20 -1.51 -17.17 -7.65
CA SER A 20 -1.28 -16.52 -8.93
C SER A 20 -2.54 -15.92 -9.57
N PHE A 21 -3.71 -16.54 -9.35
CA PHE A 21 -4.99 -16.01 -9.84
C PHE A 21 -5.43 -14.70 -9.17
N LEU A 22 -5.05 -14.47 -7.90
CA LEU A 22 -5.31 -13.19 -7.21
C LEU A 22 -4.38 -12.12 -7.75
N LEU A 23 -3.10 -12.47 -7.95
CA LEU A 23 -2.09 -11.57 -8.52
C LEU A 23 -2.37 -11.21 -9.98
N SER A 24 -3.05 -12.09 -10.73
CA SER A 24 -3.48 -11.83 -12.11
C SER A 24 -4.82 -11.12 -12.21
N SER A 25 -5.51 -10.85 -11.09
CA SER A 25 -6.71 -10.02 -11.12
C SER A 25 -6.38 -8.62 -11.63
N GLY A 26 -7.34 -7.99 -12.32
CA GLY A 26 -7.15 -6.68 -12.94
C GLY A 26 -6.71 -5.59 -11.95
N TYR A 27 -7.05 -5.73 -10.66
CA TYR A 27 -6.62 -4.82 -9.61
C TYR A 27 -5.09 -4.83 -9.41
N PHE A 28 -4.50 -5.99 -9.11
CA PHE A 28 -3.05 -6.09 -8.85
C PHE A 28 -2.23 -5.89 -10.13
N ALA A 29 -2.67 -6.49 -11.24
CA ALA A 29 -2.01 -6.33 -12.53
C ALA A 29 -2.02 -4.87 -13.00
N GLY A 30 -3.16 -4.18 -12.85
CA GLY A 30 -3.31 -2.77 -13.19
C GLY A 30 -2.41 -1.85 -12.36
N LYS A 31 -2.38 -2.05 -11.02
CA LYS A 31 -1.51 -1.27 -10.12
C LYS A 31 -0.03 -1.42 -10.46
N ARG A 32 0.43 -2.66 -10.68
CA ARG A 32 1.83 -2.94 -11.07
C ARG A 32 2.18 -2.35 -12.44
N LYS A 33 1.26 -2.43 -13.40
CA LYS A 33 1.45 -1.80 -14.72
C LYS A 33 1.55 -0.28 -14.61
N ALA A 34 0.67 0.35 -13.82
CA ALA A 34 0.71 1.79 -13.60
C ALA A 34 2.03 2.23 -12.93
N GLU A 35 2.51 1.49 -11.93
CA GLU A 35 3.81 1.73 -11.29
C GLU A 35 4.96 1.70 -12.32
N SER A 36 5.02 0.66 -13.15
CA SER A 36 6.03 0.55 -14.21
C SER A 36 5.96 1.70 -15.23
N GLU A 37 4.76 2.05 -15.68
CA GLU A 37 4.55 3.12 -16.66
C GLU A 37 4.90 4.51 -16.11
N VAL A 38 4.58 4.78 -14.85
CA VAL A 38 4.87 6.09 -14.23
C VAL A 38 6.36 6.23 -13.94
N LEU A 39 7.01 5.19 -13.39
CA LEU A 39 8.45 5.18 -13.12
C LEU A 39 9.29 5.21 -14.40
N SER A 40 8.84 4.59 -15.49
CA SER A 40 9.56 4.68 -16.78
C SER A 40 9.51 6.08 -17.40
N LYS A 41 8.46 6.85 -17.12
CA LYS A 41 8.29 8.22 -17.64
C LYS A 41 8.90 9.28 -16.74
N ASN A 42 8.98 9.02 -15.43
CA ASN A 42 9.46 9.94 -14.41
C ASN A 42 10.38 9.20 -13.42
N PRO A 43 11.57 8.74 -13.85
CA PRO A 43 12.42 7.84 -13.04
C PRO A 43 13.02 8.49 -11.79
N ASN A 44 13.15 9.82 -11.77
CA ASN A 44 13.83 10.57 -10.72
C ASN A 44 12.90 11.58 -10.01
N SER A 45 11.59 11.37 -10.09
CA SER A 45 10.59 12.27 -9.51
C SER A 45 9.47 11.42 -8.91
N GLY A 46 8.99 11.77 -7.73
CA GLY A 46 7.81 11.16 -7.10
C GLY A 46 8.04 9.94 -6.21
N VAL A 47 7.00 9.60 -5.44
CA VAL A 47 7.02 8.57 -4.39
C VAL A 47 5.99 7.48 -4.70
N VAL A 48 6.39 6.21 -4.56
CA VAL A 48 5.49 5.06 -4.68
C VAL A 48 5.26 4.41 -3.32
N LEU A 49 4.07 4.62 -2.76
CA LEU A 49 3.64 3.95 -1.55
C LEU A 49 3.05 2.57 -1.91
N ARG A 50 3.50 1.53 -1.21
CA ARG A 50 3.05 0.13 -1.41
C ARG A 50 2.43 -0.43 -0.12
N PRO A 51 1.32 0.17 0.36
CA PRO A 51 0.66 -0.28 1.57
C PRO A 51 0.03 -1.66 1.37
N ALA A 52 -0.16 -2.35 2.49
CA ALA A 52 -0.97 -3.56 2.57
C ALA A 52 -2.48 -3.21 2.50
N PHE A 53 -3.35 -4.02 3.12
CA PHE A 53 -4.79 -3.76 3.11
C PHE A 53 -5.08 -2.47 3.88
N ILE A 54 -5.57 -1.44 3.19
CA ILE A 54 -5.93 -0.18 3.82
C ILE A 54 -7.35 -0.30 4.38
N TYR A 55 -7.51 0.03 5.66
CA TYR A 55 -8.82 0.05 6.33
C TYR A 55 -9.17 1.47 6.79
N GLY A 56 -10.46 1.71 6.96
CA GLY A 56 -11.05 3.02 7.23
C GLY A 56 -12.55 3.00 6.91
N LYS A 57 -13.24 4.09 7.21
CA LYS A 57 -14.62 4.33 6.78
C LYS A 57 -14.67 4.58 5.28
N ARG A 58 -15.10 3.59 4.49
CA ARG A 58 -15.20 3.72 3.04
C ARG A 58 -16.62 4.12 2.65
N ARG A 59 -16.79 5.30 2.04
CA ARG A 59 -18.08 5.68 1.43
C ARG A 59 -18.11 5.24 -0.03
N VAL A 60 -19.08 4.39 -0.39
CA VAL A 60 -19.38 4.02 -1.78
C VAL A 60 -20.87 4.23 -2.00
N ASP A 61 -21.23 4.99 -3.03
CA ASP A 61 -22.63 5.26 -3.41
C ASP A 61 -23.54 5.76 -2.28
N GLY A 62 -23.00 6.61 -1.39
CA GLY A 62 -23.75 7.17 -0.25
C GLY A 62 -23.87 6.25 0.97
N PHE A 63 -23.39 5.01 0.88
CA PHE A 63 -23.33 4.07 2.00
C PHE A 63 -21.92 4.06 2.61
N GLU A 64 -21.85 4.18 3.93
CA GLU A 64 -20.61 4.01 4.70
C GLU A 64 -20.40 2.51 4.93
N ILE A 65 -19.40 1.93 4.27
CA ILE A 65 -18.91 0.58 4.46
C ILE A 65 -17.80 0.66 5.52
N PRO A 66 -18.06 0.30 6.78
CA PRO A 66 -17.05 0.29 7.82
C PRO A 66 -16.16 -0.94 7.64
N LEU A 67 -15.14 -0.83 6.76
CA LEU A 67 -14.11 -1.85 6.61
C LEU A 67 -13.30 -2.04 7.91
N ASP A 68 -13.39 -1.07 8.83
CA ASP A 68 -12.86 -1.08 10.19
C ASP A 68 -13.33 -2.30 11.01
N LEU A 69 -14.59 -2.73 10.85
CA LEU A 69 -15.16 -3.84 11.61
C LEU A 69 -14.47 -5.18 11.35
N ILE A 70 -13.77 -5.30 10.22
CA ILE A 70 -12.96 -6.48 9.86
C ILE A 70 -11.48 -6.15 9.96
N GLY A 71 -11.06 -4.97 9.51
CA GLY A 71 -9.67 -4.54 9.47
C GLY A 71 -9.02 -4.41 10.84
N GLU A 72 -9.67 -3.74 11.80
CA GLU A 72 -9.10 -3.45 13.12
C GLU A 72 -8.90 -4.74 13.97
N PRO A 73 -9.85 -5.70 14.01
CA PRO A 73 -9.60 -6.99 14.66
C PRO A 73 -8.45 -7.77 14.02
N VAL A 74 -8.38 -7.80 12.68
CA VAL A 74 -7.31 -8.51 11.95
C VAL A 74 -5.96 -7.85 12.22
N GLU A 75 -5.89 -6.52 12.23
CA GLU A 75 -4.67 -5.79 12.58
C GLU A 75 -4.20 -6.13 14.00
N ARG A 76 -5.10 -6.06 14.99
CA ARG A 76 -4.79 -6.36 16.38
C ARG A 76 -4.35 -7.81 16.57
N ILE A 77 -5.01 -8.76 15.91
CA ILE A 77 -4.62 -10.18 15.94
C ILE A 77 -3.25 -10.37 15.29
N LEU A 78 -2.99 -9.76 14.13
CA LEU A 78 -1.69 -9.84 13.46
C LEU A 78 -0.56 -9.18 14.29
N ARG A 79 -0.81 -8.03 14.90
CA ARG A 79 0.15 -7.36 15.81
C ARG A 79 0.36 -8.15 17.11
N ALA A 80 -0.68 -8.76 17.67
CA ALA A 80 -0.57 -9.59 18.87
C ALA A 80 0.16 -10.91 18.57
N THR A 81 -0.12 -11.52 17.42
CA THR A 81 0.57 -12.74 16.96
C THR A 81 1.94 -12.47 16.38
N GLN A 82 2.27 -11.22 16.05
CA GLN A 82 3.62 -10.79 15.64
C GLN A 82 4.69 -11.18 16.66
N THR A 83 4.37 -11.25 17.95
CA THR A 83 5.32 -11.75 18.96
C THR A 83 5.61 -13.24 18.82
N PHE A 84 4.64 -14.02 18.35
CA PHE A 84 4.78 -15.47 18.07
C PHE A 84 5.30 -15.76 16.64
N THR A 85 5.04 -14.87 15.68
CA THR A 85 5.48 -15.00 14.28
C THR A 85 6.77 -14.23 13.98
N LYS A 86 7.33 -13.47 14.93
CA LYS A 86 8.68 -12.85 14.85
C LYS A 86 9.77 -13.82 14.36
N PRO A 87 9.83 -15.09 14.81
CA PRO A 87 10.77 -16.09 14.28
C PRO A 87 10.45 -16.55 12.85
N LEU A 88 9.20 -16.44 12.41
CA LEU A 88 8.82 -16.68 11.00
C LEU A 88 9.02 -15.44 10.13
N SER A 89 9.03 -14.23 10.70
CA SER A 89 9.19 -12.94 9.99
C SER A 89 10.57 -12.77 9.35
N SER A 90 11.55 -13.58 9.78
CA SER A 90 12.88 -13.70 9.17
C SER A 90 12.93 -14.64 7.96
N LEU A 91 11.82 -15.32 7.63
CA LEU A 91 11.69 -16.06 6.37
C LEU A 91 11.25 -15.09 5.27
N PRO A 92 12.01 -14.95 4.17
CA PRO A 92 11.71 -13.97 3.10
C PRO A 92 10.31 -14.12 2.50
N ALA A 93 9.65 -15.27 2.67
CA ALA A 93 8.30 -15.53 2.16
C ALA A 93 7.16 -15.14 3.10
N SER A 94 7.38 -15.00 4.41
CA SER A 94 6.29 -14.77 5.39
C SER A 94 5.86 -13.29 5.45
N TYR A 95 6.81 -12.37 5.26
CA TYR A 95 6.56 -10.92 5.18
C TYR A 95 5.65 -10.57 3.99
N LEU A 96 5.75 -11.34 2.90
CA LEU A 96 4.96 -11.17 1.68
C LEU A 96 3.51 -11.67 1.81
N ILE A 97 3.15 -12.44 2.85
CA ILE A 97 1.81 -13.01 3.00
C ILE A 97 0.98 -12.25 4.05
N LEU A 98 1.64 -11.71 5.09
CA LEU A 98 0.98 -11.18 6.30
C LEU A 98 1.32 -9.71 6.56
N ALA A 99 1.52 -8.91 5.50
CA ALA A 99 1.71 -7.47 5.68
C ALA A 99 0.50 -6.90 6.43
N PRO A 100 0.70 -6.30 7.62
CA PRO A 100 -0.41 -5.90 8.48
C PRO A 100 -1.24 -4.83 7.78
N PRO A 101 -2.58 -4.88 7.91
CA PRO A 101 -3.43 -3.84 7.36
C PRO A 101 -3.08 -2.47 7.97
N VAL A 102 -3.26 -1.40 7.21
CA VAL A 102 -2.83 -0.04 7.57
C VAL A 102 -4.03 0.90 7.61
N ASN A 103 -4.06 1.80 8.59
CA ASN A 103 -5.11 2.81 8.70
C ASN A 103 -5.02 3.83 7.54
N VAL A 104 -6.16 4.24 6.99
CA VAL A 104 -6.22 5.25 5.93
C VAL A 104 -5.61 6.59 6.34
N ASP A 105 -5.74 6.99 7.60
CA ASP A 105 -5.18 8.24 8.13
C ASP A 105 -3.65 8.18 8.16
N ASP A 106 -3.07 7.03 8.49
CA ASP A 106 -1.61 6.83 8.46
C ASP A 106 -1.08 6.87 7.02
N VAL A 107 -1.82 6.28 6.07
CA VAL A 107 -1.48 6.36 4.64
C VAL A 107 -1.58 7.81 4.16
N ALA A 108 -2.61 8.55 4.58
CA ALA A 108 -2.77 9.96 4.23
C ALA A 108 -1.62 10.80 4.79
N LEU A 109 -1.23 10.56 6.05
CA LEU A 109 -0.09 11.23 6.66
C LEU A 109 1.22 10.91 5.92
N ALA A 110 1.44 9.65 5.54
CA ALA A 110 2.60 9.26 4.75
C ALA A 110 2.64 9.94 3.37
N VAL A 111 1.47 10.09 2.73
CA VAL A 111 1.35 10.84 1.47
C VAL A 111 1.70 12.31 1.68
N ILE A 112 1.18 12.95 2.73
CA ILE A 112 1.46 14.37 3.01
C ILE A 112 2.96 14.56 3.26
N ASN A 113 3.56 13.73 4.11
CA ASN A 113 4.98 13.81 4.43
C ASN A 113 5.86 13.61 3.19
N ALA A 114 5.47 12.69 2.30
CA ALA A 114 6.17 12.44 1.05
C ALA A 114 6.17 13.62 0.06
N ILE A 115 5.26 14.60 0.21
CA ILE A 115 5.26 15.85 -0.57
C ILE A 115 6.09 16.94 0.12
N THR A 116 6.11 16.94 1.46
CA THR A 116 6.69 18.05 2.24
C THR A 116 8.16 17.85 2.59
N ASP A 117 8.66 16.60 2.66
CA ASP A 117 10.07 16.32 2.91
C ASP A 117 10.86 16.36 1.60
N GLU A 118 11.66 17.42 1.42
CA GLU A 118 12.65 17.51 0.33
C GLU A 118 13.73 16.41 0.43
N ASP A 119 13.94 15.83 1.62
CA ASP A 119 14.95 14.81 1.94
C ASP A 119 14.47 13.36 1.79
N PHE A 120 13.17 13.09 1.62
CA PHE A 120 12.66 11.71 1.42
C PHE A 120 13.04 11.12 0.04
N LEU A 121 13.67 11.93 -0.81
CA LEU A 121 14.02 11.65 -2.19
C LEU A 121 15.51 11.34 -2.41
N GLN A 122 16.33 11.19 -1.35
CA GLN A 122 17.72 10.71 -1.45
C GLN A 122 17.87 9.19 -1.32
#